data_AF-A0A7S0ACF6-F1
#
_entry.id   AF-A0A7S0ACF6-F1
#
_cell.length_a   1.000
_cell.length_b   1.000
_cell.length_c   1.000
_cell.angle_alpha   90.00
_cell.angle_beta   90.00
_cell.angle_gamma   90.00
#
_symmetry.space_group_name_H-M   'P 1'
#
loop_
_entity.id
_entity.type
_entity.pdbx_description
1 polymer ?
#
loop_
_entity_poly.entity_id
_entity_poly.type
_entity_poly.pdbx_seq_one_letter_code
_entity_poly.pdbx_strand_id
1 'polypeptide(L)'
;SFHHYETPEDIRSKTMEWIEDFHADTERNATLWTMEKLSKHDGSDPENYPAHVCVMEFVVQVGADTRTFPSWKGHCVTRRNLVHFRGLSIDKNDIRWNEDGFRPLPDLACCLEKEKEYLLQNLETLLHRGGRIVARLKEHLEDQDQSRYTLP
;
A
#
# COMPACT_ATOMS: atom_id res chain seq x y z
N SER A 1 15.20 -2.04 -23.57
CA SER A 1 15.18 -1.31 -22.29
C SER A 1 13.74 -1.21 -21.83
N PHE A 2 13.43 -1.62 -20.59
CA PHE A 2 12.16 -1.20 -19.99
C PHE A 2 12.30 0.29 -19.68
N HIS A 3 11.59 1.14 -20.42
CA HIS A 3 11.46 2.54 -20.05
C HIS A 3 10.50 2.57 -18.86
N HIS A 4 11.03 2.87 -17.68
CA HIS A 4 10.18 3.10 -16.52
C HIS A 4 9.25 4.27 -16.86
N TYR A 5 7.95 4.06 -16.67
CA TYR A 5 6.99 5.13 -16.76
C TYR A 5 7.38 6.20 -15.73
N GLU A 6 7.58 7.43 -16.19
CA GLU A 6 7.74 8.58 -15.31
C GLU A 6 6.35 9.14 -15.04
N THR A 7 5.97 9.26 -13.78
CA THR A 7 4.70 9.88 -13.41
C THR A 7 4.71 11.36 -13.84
N PRO A 8 3.70 11.82 -14.58
CA PRO A 8 3.53 13.23 -14.89
C PRO A 8 3.55 14.10 -13.61
N GLU A 9 4.18 15.28 -13.70
CA GLU A 9 4.39 16.15 -12.54
C GLU A 9 3.09 16.59 -11.84
N ASP A 10 2.03 16.81 -12.62
CA ASP A 10 0.70 17.16 -12.11
C ASP A 10 0.06 16.02 -11.31
N ILE A 11 0.19 14.79 -11.79
CA ILE A 11 -0.26 13.58 -11.10
C ILE A 11 0.51 13.40 -9.78
N ARG A 12 1.84 13.54 -9.81
CA ARG A 12 2.70 13.47 -8.62
C ARG A 12 2.32 14.54 -7.61
N SER A 13 2.23 15.80 -8.05
CA SER A 13 1.91 16.93 -7.17
C SER A 13 0.57 16.74 -6.46
N LYS A 14 -0.46 16.30 -7.20
CA LYS A 14 -1.77 16.04 -6.62
C LYS A 14 -1.77 14.87 -5.63
N THR A 15 -0.97 13.84 -5.88
CA THR A 15 -0.80 12.74 -4.93
C THR A 15 -0.13 13.21 -3.63
N MET A 16 0.89 14.06 -3.71
CA MET A 16 1.53 14.62 -2.52
C MET A 16 0.58 15.50 -1.72
N GLU A 17 -0.24 16.33 -2.38
CA GLU A 17 -1.30 17.12 -1.73
C GLU A 17 -2.26 16.22 -0.92
N TRP A 18 -2.71 15.10 -1.49
CA TRP A 18 -3.60 14.17 -0.76
C TRP A 18 -2.93 13.44 0.42
N ILE A 19 -1.63 13.18 0.33
CA ILE A 19 -0.85 12.60 1.43
C ILE A 19 -0.70 13.65 2.55
N GLU A 20 -0.39 14.90 2.20
CA GLU A 20 -0.32 16.01 3.15
C GLU A 20 -1.66 16.27 3.83
N ASP A 21 -2.76 16.30 3.06
CA ASP A 21 -4.13 16.40 3.59
C ASP A 21 -4.46 15.26 4.55
N PHE A 22 -4.01 14.03 4.25
CA PHE A 22 -4.17 12.90 5.17
C PHE A 22 -3.37 13.09 6.45
N HIS A 23 -2.13 13.57 6.38
CA HIS A 23 -1.31 13.81 7.57
C HIS A 23 -1.82 14.97 8.43
N ALA A 24 -2.39 16.00 7.81
CA ALA A 24 -3.00 17.14 8.49
C ALA A 24 -4.32 16.74 9.21
N ASP A 25 -5.01 15.71 8.72
CA ASP A 25 -6.18 15.13 9.37
C ASP A 25 -5.75 14.23 10.54
N THR A 26 -5.71 14.80 11.74
CA THR A 26 -5.20 14.11 12.94
C THR A 26 -5.98 12.85 13.30
N GLU A 27 -7.27 12.79 12.99
CA GLU A 27 -8.10 11.61 13.28
C GLU A 27 -7.79 10.47 12.31
N ARG A 28 -7.80 10.74 10.99
CA ARG A 28 -7.44 9.73 9.98
C ARG A 28 -5.99 9.28 10.12
N ASN A 29 -5.06 10.20 10.38
CA ASN A 29 -3.64 9.89 10.54
C ASN A 29 -3.36 9.04 11.80
N ALA A 30 -4.09 9.26 12.89
CA ALA A 30 -4.02 8.45 14.10
C ALA A 30 -4.73 7.09 13.97
N THR A 31 -5.59 6.92 12.96
CA THR A 31 -6.32 5.67 12.75
C THR A 31 -5.39 4.58 12.23
N LEU A 32 -5.25 3.52 13.03
CA LEU A 32 -4.46 2.33 12.70
C LEU A 32 -5.37 1.15 12.37
N TRP A 33 -5.11 0.50 11.24
CA TRP A 33 -5.74 -0.76 10.87
C TRP A 33 -4.75 -1.90 10.98
N THR A 34 -5.19 -3.05 11.46
CA THR A 34 -4.44 -4.31 11.38
C THR A 34 -4.69 -5.00 10.05
N MET A 35 -3.82 -5.94 9.69
CA MET A 35 -4.05 -6.84 8.56
C MET A 35 -5.30 -7.69 8.75
N GLU A 36 -5.62 -8.11 9.98
CA GLU A 36 -6.88 -8.82 10.28
C GLU A 36 -8.12 -7.97 9.95
N LYS A 37 -8.08 -6.66 10.25
CA LYS A 37 -9.16 -5.75 9.88
C LYS A 37 -9.19 -5.55 8.37
N LEU A 38 -8.04 -5.28 7.76
CA LEU A 38 -7.94 -5.05 6.32
C LEU A 38 -8.42 -6.26 5.51
N SER A 39 -8.11 -7.50 5.95
CA SER A 39 -8.49 -8.72 5.22
C SER A 39 -10.00 -8.95 5.12
N LYS A 40 -10.80 -8.30 5.97
CA LYS A 40 -12.27 -8.33 5.88
C LYS A 40 -12.80 -7.39 4.78
N HIS A 41 -11.99 -6.43 4.32
CA HIS A 41 -12.36 -5.37 3.38
C HIS A 41 -11.93 -5.71 1.94
N ASP A 42 -12.26 -6.92 1.47
CA ASP A 42 -12.01 -7.37 0.10
C ASP A 42 -13.08 -6.88 -0.91
N GLY A 43 -14.16 -6.29 -0.40
CA GLY A 43 -15.29 -5.80 -1.19
C GLY A 43 -16.32 -6.85 -1.57
N SER A 44 -16.28 -8.05 -0.97
CA SER A 44 -17.30 -9.09 -1.15
C SER A 44 -18.65 -8.72 -0.52
N ASP A 45 -18.63 -7.92 0.55
CA ASP A 45 -19.80 -7.31 1.20
C ASP A 45 -19.58 -5.79 1.31
N PRO A 46 -19.85 -5.02 0.25
CA PRO A 46 -19.48 -3.61 0.19
C PRO A 46 -20.28 -2.71 1.15
N GLU A 47 -21.43 -3.16 1.66
CA GLU A 47 -22.25 -2.40 2.60
C GLU A 47 -21.60 -2.36 3.99
N ASN A 48 -21.02 -3.48 4.42
CA ASN A 48 -20.36 -3.59 5.74
C ASN A 48 -18.83 -3.50 5.65
N TYR A 49 -18.26 -3.95 4.53
CA TYR A 49 -16.83 -4.07 4.28
C TYR A 49 -16.46 -3.53 2.88
N PRO A 50 -16.57 -2.21 2.67
CA PRO A 50 -16.15 -1.60 1.42
C PRO A 50 -14.69 -1.97 1.11
N ALA A 51 -14.35 -2.09 -0.17
CA ALA A 51 -13.03 -2.55 -0.58
C ALA A 51 -11.92 -1.59 -0.14
N HIS A 52 -10.84 -2.15 0.43
CA HIS A 52 -9.64 -1.40 0.79
C HIS A 52 -8.38 -2.11 0.27
N VAL A 53 -7.32 -1.34 0.02
CA VAL A 53 -6.00 -1.86 -0.34
C VAL A 53 -4.97 -1.10 0.49
N CYS A 54 -3.93 -1.79 0.97
CA CYS A 54 -2.78 -1.12 1.56
C CYS A 54 -1.60 -1.10 0.59
N VAL A 55 -0.99 0.08 0.40
CA VAL A 55 0.26 0.28 -0.35
C VAL A 55 1.19 1.13 0.51
N MET A 56 2.45 0.71 0.63
CA MET A 56 3.38 1.23 1.63
C MET A 56 2.76 1.06 3.04
N GLU A 57 2.51 2.16 3.74
CA GLU A 57 1.80 2.19 5.02
C GLU A 57 0.33 2.61 4.89
N PHE A 58 -0.10 3.09 3.72
CA PHE A 58 -1.40 3.76 3.55
C PHE A 58 -2.49 2.76 3.22
N VAL A 59 -3.54 2.73 4.04
CA VAL A 59 -4.78 2.01 3.75
C VAL A 59 -5.71 2.93 2.95
N VAL A 60 -6.00 2.52 1.73
CA VAL A 60 -6.80 3.26 0.75
C VAL A 60 -8.15 2.57 0.58
N GLN A 61 -9.24 3.27 0.91
CA GLN A 61 -10.58 2.88 0.50
C GLN A 61 -10.70 3.08 -1.01
N VAL A 62 -11.09 2.03 -1.74
CA VAL A 62 -11.29 2.10 -3.18
C VAL A 62 -12.77 2.02 -3.52
N GLY A 63 -13.22 2.82 -4.48
CA GLY A 63 -14.61 2.82 -4.93
C GLY A 63 -14.97 1.53 -5.67
N ALA A 64 -16.27 1.24 -5.77
CA ALA A 64 -16.77 0.09 -6.54
C ALA A 64 -16.38 0.19 -8.03
N ASP A 65 -16.33 1.41 -8.57
CA ASP A 65 -15.96 1.70 -9.96
C ASP A 65 -14.45 1.82 -10.18
N THR A 66 -13.65 1.81 -9.10
CA THR A 66 -12.20 1.86 -9.20
C THR A 66 -11.73 0.55 -9.83
N ARG A 67 -11.13 0.63 -11.02
CA ARG A 67 -10.50 -0.52 -11.70
C ARG A 67 -9.23 -0.97 -10.96
N THR A 68 -9.40 -1.58 -9.80
CA THR A 68 -8.33 -2.18 -9.00
C THR A 68 -8.38 -3.69 -9.17
N PHE A 69 -7.21 -4.33 -9.24
CA PHE A 69 -7.13 -5.79 -9.35
C PHE A 69 -7.86 -6.44 -8.16
N PRO A 70 -8.76 -7.41 -8.40
CA PRO A 70 -9.47 -8.09 -7.31
C PRO A 70 -8.52 -8.67 -6.25
N SER A 71 -7.36 -9.19 -6.67
CA SER A 71 -6.33 -9.77 -5.81
C SER A 71 -5.59 -8.78 -4.90
N TRP A 72 -5.88 -7.48 -5.00
CA TRP A 72 -5.33 -6.45 -4.13
C TRP A 72 -6.28 -6.09 -2.98
N LYS A 73 -7.59 -6.23 -3.20
CA LYS A 73 -8.60 -5.84 -2.22
C LYS A 73 -8.47 -6.71 -0.97
N GLY A 74 -8.51 -6.08 0.20
CA GLY A 74 -8.27 -6.72 1.49
C GLY A 74 -6.80 -7.04 1.80
N HIS A 75 -5.84 -6.53 1.02
CA HIS A 75 -4.43 -6.89 1.18
C HIS A 75 -3.49 -5.69 1.24
N CYS A 76 -2.33 -5.89 1.89
CA CYS A 76 -1.15 -5.04 1.72
C CYS A 76 -0.33 -5.56 0.54
N VAL A 77 -0.25 -4.75 -0.54
CA VAL A 77 0.40 -5.15 -1.79
C VAL A 77 1.82 -4.58 -1.92
N THR A 78 2.38 -4.00 -0.86
CA THR A 78 3.74 -3.44 -0.84
C THR A 78 4.78 -4.49 -1.25
N ARG A 79 4.80 -5.66 -0.58
CA ARG A 79 5.73 -6.75 -0.93
C ARG A 79 5.48 -7.26 -2.35
N ARG A 80 4.22 -7.49 -2.71
CA ARG A 80 3.79 -7.94 -4.04
C ARG A 80 4.32 -7.02 -5.15
N ASN A 81 4.23 -5.71 -4.96
CA ASN A 81 4.69 -4.73 -5.92
C ASN A 81 6.23 -4.74 -6.04
N LEU A 82 6.95 -4.97 -4.95
CA LEU A 82 8.42 -5.15 -4.99
C LEU A 82 8.83 -6.46 -5.69
N VAL A 83 8.10 -7.56 -5.46
CA VAL A 83 8.29 -8.82 -6.19
C VAL A 83 8.13 -8.60 -7.69
N HIS A 84 7.08 -7.88 -8.09
CA HIS A 84 6.83 -7.53 -9.49
C HIS A 84 7.92 -6.63 -10.07
N PHE A 85 8.33 -5.57 -9.34
CA PHE A 85 9.40 -4.67 -9.75
C PHE A 85 10.71 -5.41 -10.03
N ARG A 86 11.02 -6.44 -9.23
CA ARG A 86 12.21 -7.28 -9.36
C ARG A 86 12.11 -8.32 -10.49
N GLY A 87 11.02 -8.34 -11.26
CA GLY A 87 10.80 -9.28 -12.36
C GLY A 87 10.55 -10.72 -11.89
N LEU A 88 10.19 -10.92 -10.62
CA LEU A 88 9.87 -12.23 -10.07
C LEU A 88 8.39 -12.56 -10.31
N SER A 89 8.10 -13.85 -10.49
CA SER A 89 6.72 -14.33 -10.65
C SER A 89 5.94 -14.07 -9.36
N ILE A 90 4.90 -13.23 -9.46
CA ILE A 90 3.99 -12.94 -8.35
C ILE A 90 3.37 -14.22 -7.80
N ASP A 91 2.86 -15.10 -8.68
CA ASP A 91 2.16 -16.33 -8.28
C ASP A 91 3.01 -17.28 -7.41
N LYS A 92 4.34 -17.14 -7.45
CA LYS A 92 5.28 -17.97 -6.68
C LYS A 92 5.87 -17.27 -5.45
N ASN A 93 5.80 -15.95 -5.38
CA ASN A 93 6.56 -15.15 -4.40
C ASN A 93 5.69 -14.17 -3.60
N ASP A 94 4.40 -14.08 -3.90
CA ASP A 94 3.44 -13.25 -3.17
C ASP A 94 3.01 -13.96 -1.89
N ILE A 95 3.54 -13.51 -0.76
CA ILE A 95 3.22 -14.04 0.58
C ILE A 95 2.06 -13.23 1.15
N ARG A 96 0.94 -13.87 1.46
CA ARG A 96 -0.28 -13.22 1.94
C ARG A 96 -0.38 -13.20 3.46
N TRP A 97 -1.32 -12.41 3.96
CA TRP A 97 -1.69 -12.42 5.37
C TRP A 97 -2.08 -13.84 5.81
N ASN A 98 -1.67 -14.26 7.01
CA ASN A 98 -1.75 -15.63 7.55
C ASN A 98 -0.86 -16.69 6.87
N GLU A 99 0.08 -16.29 6.01
CA GLU A 99 1.11 -17.19 5.50
C GLU A 99 2.45 -16.99 6.23
N ASP A 100 3.22 -18.07 6.36
CA ASP A 100 4.55 -18.03 6.95
C ASP A 100 5.47 -17.08 6.15
N GLY A 101 6.19 -16.22 6.87
CA GLY A 101 7.08 -15.21 6.25
C GLY A 101 6.38 -13.94 5.78
N PHE A 102 5.09 -13.75 6.08
CA PHE A 102 4.39 -12.49 5.76
C PHE A 102 5.06 -11.27 6.42
N ARG A 103 5.40 -11.39 7.72
CA ARG A 103 6.20 -10.41 8.47
C ARG A 103 7.68 -10.82 8.55
N PRO A 104 8.61 -9.85 8.63
CA PRO A 104 8.36 -8.40 8.63
C PRO A 104 8.02 -7.88 7.24
N LEU A 105 7.11 -6.90 7.14
CA LEU A 105 6.83 -6.18 5.90
C LEU A 105 8.08 -5.44 5.39
N PRO A 106 8.17 -5.13 4.08
CA PRO A 106 9.34 -4.45 3.53
C PRO A 106 9.65 -3.13 4.24
N ASP A 107 10.89 -2.98 4.70
CA ASP A 107 11.44 -1.72 5.21
C ASP A 107 11.58 -0.72 4.05
N LEU A 108 10.83 0.38 4.10
CA LEU A 108 10.83 1.37 3.03
C LEU A 108 12.12 2.20 3.03
N ALA A 109 12.77 2.40 4.17
CA ALA A 109 14.05 3.09 4.25
C ALA A 109 15.17 2.28 3.58
N CYS A 110 15.07 0.95 3.61
CA CYS A 110 16.00 0.03 2.95
C CYS A 110 15.72 -0.18 1.46
N CYS A 111 14.60 0.32 0.92
CA CYS A 111 14.27 0.20 -0.50
C CYS A 111 15.12 1.14 -1.36
N LEU A 112 15.44 0.71 -2.58
CA LEU A 112 16.07 1.57 -3.58
C LEU A 112 15.10 2.69 -4.00
N GLU A 113 15.63 3.84 -4.43
CA GLU A 113 14.79 4.97 -4.88
C GLU A 113 13.82 4.58 -6.00
N LYS A 114 14.25 3.71 -6.93
CA LYS A 114 13.37 3.20 -8.00
C LYS A 114 12.27 2.26 -7.48
N GLU A 115 12.53 1.53 -6.40
CA GLU A 115 11.53 0.68 -5.74
C GLU A 115 10.49 1.56 -5.03
N LYS A 116 10.93 2.61 -4.33
CA LYS A 116 10.05 3.60 -3.69
C LYS A 116 9.19 4.32 -4.72
N GLU A 117 9.79 4.76 -5.81
CA GLU A 117 9.09 5.38 -6.95
C GLU A 117 8.02 4.43 -7.50
N TYR A 118 8.37 3.15 -7.72
CA TYR A 118 7.39 2.17 -8.18
C TYR A 118 6.24 1.95 -7.19
N LEU A 119 6.53 1.90 -5.89
CA LEU A 119 5.49 1.79 -4.86
C LEU A 119 4.57 3.04 -4.84
N LEU A 120 5.15 4.23 -4.98
CA LEU A 120 4.42 5.48 -5.06
C LEU A 120 3.51 5.52 -6.29
N GLN A 121 3.98 5.07 -7.46
CA GLN A 121 3.15 4.92 -8.67
C GLN A 121 1.92 4.02 -8.48
N ASN A 122 2.05 2.97 -7.67
CA ASN A 122 0.92 2.11 -7.33
C ASN A 122 -0.07 2.83 -6.40
N LEU A 123 0.40 3.63 -5.45
CA LEU A 123 -0.47 4.48 -4.63
C LEU A 123 -1.17 5.55 -5.46
N GLU A 124 -0.44 6.25 -6.34
CA GLU A 124 -0.97 7.23 -7.30
C GLU A 124 -2.12 6.62 -8.10
N THR A 125 -1.93 5.42 -8.63
CA THR A 125 -2.96 4.70 -9.41
C THR A 125 -4.25 4.50 -8.60
N LEU A 126 -4.16 4.19 -7.31
CA LEU A 126 -5.33 4.01 -6.46
C LEU A 126 -6.04 5.35 -6.19
N LEU A 127 -5.27 6.38 -5.83
CA LEU A 127 -5.83 7.69 -5.46
C LEU A 127 -6.47 8.40 -6.65
N HIS A 128 -5.79 8.43 -7.80
CA HIS A 128 -6.29 9.06 -9.03
C HIS A 128 -7.48 8.34 -9.66
N ARG A 129 -7.77 7.11 -9.25
CA ARG A 129 -9.00 6.37 -9.61
C ARG A 129 -10.12 6.51 -8.57
N GLY A 130 -10.06 7.55 -7.75
CA GLY A 130 -11.08 7.88 -6.75
C GLY A 130 -10.85 7.21 -5.39
N GLY A 131 -9.69 6.60 -5.17
CA GLY A 131 -9.33 6.05 -3.86
C GLY A 131 -9.06 7.15 -2.83
N ARG A 132 -9.30 6.85 -1.56
CA ARG A 132 -9.06 7.77 -0.43
C ARG A 132 -8.25 7.10 0.66
N ILE A 133 -7.22 7.77 1.17
CA ILE A 133 -6.47 7.32 2.35
C ILE A 133 -7.34 7.49 3.60
N VAL A 134 -7.52 6.40 4.35
CA VAL A 134 -8.41 6.34 5.53
C VAL A 134 -7.71 5.92 6.82
N ALA A 135 -6.53 5.30 6.74
CA ALA A 135 -5.78 4.81 7.89
C ALA A 135 -4.33 4.52 7.51
N ARG A 136 -3.49 4.24 8.52
CA ARG A 136 -2.19 3.59 8.34
C ARG A 136 -2.24 2.12 8.78
N LEU A 137 -1.40 1.29 8.17
CA LEU A 137 -1.28 -0.13 8.52
C LEU A 137 -0.37 -0.30 9.75
N LYS A 138 -0.92 -0.87 10.82
CA LYS A 138 -0.24 -1.05 12.10
C LYS A 138 1.00 -1.92 11.97
N GLU A 139 0.90 -3.08 11.32
CA GLU A 139 2.01 -4.02 11.16
C GLU A 139 3.19 -3.38 10.41
N HIS A 140 2.90 -2.49 9.45
CA HIS A 140 3.95 -1.77 8.73
C HIS A 140 4.73 -0.87 9.69
N LEU A 141 4.03 -0.03 10.47
CA LEU A 141 4.67 0.87 11.43
C LEU A 141 5.50 0.09 12.47
N GLU A 142 4.96 -1.00 13.00
CA GLU A 142 5.68 -1.86 13.96
C GLU A 142 6.95 -2.47 13.36
N ASP A 143 6.91 -2.93 12.10
CA ASP A 143 8.05 -3.54 11.42
C ASP A 143 9.13 -2.50 11.07
N GLN A 144 8.75 -1.27 10.71
CA GLN A 144 9.70 -0.17 10.49
C GLN A 144 10.38 0.29 11.79
N ASP A 145 9.67 0.28 12.92
CA ASP A 145 10.27 0.64 14.20
C ASP A 145 11.28 -0.43 14.64
N GLN A 146 10.97 -1.72 14.47
CA GLN A 146 11.88 -2.81 14.81
C GLN A 146 13.18 -2.79 13.98
N SER A 147 13.11 -2.44 12.69
CA SER A 147 14.31 -2.36 11.84
C SER A 147 15.27 -1.25 12.29
N ARG A 148 14.75 -0.15 12.85
CA ARG A 148 15.56 0.97 13.39
C ARG A 148 16.34 0.61 14.64
N TYR A 149 15.87 -0.37 15.41
CA TYR A 149 16.54 -0.84 16.64
C TYR A 149 17.41 -2.09 16.45
N THR A 150 17.51 -2.62 15.23
CA THR A 150 18.32 -3.81 14.89
C THR A 150 19.53 -3.51 14.01
N LEU A 151 19.86 -2.24 13.78
CA LEU A 151 21.14 -1.85 13.18
C LEU A 151 22.28 -1.94 14.23
N PRO A 152 23.34 -2.73 14.00
CA PRO A 152 24.55 -2.72 14.81
C PRO A 152 25.34 -1.41 14.69
#